data_AF-A0A3P7J0K1-F1
#
_entry.id   AF-A0A3P7J0K1-F1
#
_cell.length_a   1.000
_cell.length_b   1.000
_cell.length_c   1.000
_cell.angle_alpha   90.00
_cell.angle_beta   90.00
_cell.angle_gamma   90.00
#
_symmetry.space_group_name_H-M   'P 1'
#
loop_
_entity.id
_entity.type
_entity.pdbx_description
1 polymer ?
#
loop_
_entity_poly.entity_id
_entity_poly.type
_entity_poly.pdbx_seq_one_letter_code
_entity_poly.pdbx_strand_id
1 'polypeptide(L)'
;CVFFGSDGSENAEAPPRIKEVLEDIESRLLRCEVENHVGDLGRLTVPKPCSGLNLNHVDELFGAIERIVAVESLEFVARQLDLVRPVMESLLPSTNEDMLAELDNFYAKIVSVVPETRRLVFDCIASRALKLPVLIAAVSNTKWDINELQTQHSNYVDFLIKDFEAFSLRLDHIAECFNLSDSIRILLWDRTIYYTFRALVQGYCEGGKCSTEGRALMQLDFQHLLLKVFLPNI
;
A
#
# COMPACT_ATOMS: atom_id res chain seq x y z
N CYS A 1 6.34 -13.42 7.99
CA CYS A 1 6.19 -13.35 6.53
C CYS A 1 5.61 -11.97 6.17
N VAL A 2 6.47 -10.95 6.14
CA VAL A 2 6.10 -9.56 5.81
C VAL A 2 6.40 -9.22 4.35
N PHE A 3 6.46 -10.26 3.52
CA PHE A 3 7.18 -10.36 2.25
C PHE A 3 6.89 -9.27 1.22
N PHE A 4 5.71 -8.63 1.30
CA PHE A 4 5.32 -7.54 0.43
C PHE A 4 4.64 -6.37 1.15
N GLY A 5 4.68 -6.35 2.49
CA GLY A 5 3.94 -5.41 3.34
C GLY A 5 4.80 -4.56 4.29
N SER A 6 6.09 -4.90 4.47
CA SER A 6 7.00 -4.19 5.40
C SER A 6 7.80 -3.08 4.75
N ASP A 7 7.95 -3.09 3.43
CA ASP A 7 8.84 -2.15 2.75
C ASP A 7 8.17 -0.78 2.64
N GLY A 8 8.85 0.27 3.11
CA GLY A 8 8.22 1.58 3.30
C GLY A 8 7.39 1.70 4.59
N SER A 9 7.51 0.73 5.51
CA SER A 9 6.83 0.74 6.83
C SER A 9 7.19 1.93 7.72
N GLU A 10 8.31 2.61 7.45
CA GLU A 10 8.62 3.92 8.03
C GLU A 10 7.52 4.97 7.81
N ASN A 11 6.67 4.77 6.79
CA ASN A 11 5.53 5.63 6.47
C ASN A 11 4.16 4.93 6.66
N ALA A 12 4.12 3.61 6.91
CA ALA A 12 2.91 2.79 6.88
C ALA A 12 2.96 1.66 7.92
N GLU A 13 2.20 1.78 9.01
CA GLU A 13 2.09 0.69 9.99
C GLU A 13 1.05 -0.34 9.52
N ALA A 14 1.40 -1.63 9.59
CA ALA A 14 0.47 -2.70 9.25
C ALA A 14 -0.73 -2.70 10.21
N PRO A 15 -1.98 -2.78 9.72
CA PRO A 15 -3.16 -2.90 10.57
C PRO A 15 -3.00 -4.03 11.60
N PRO A 16 -3.36 -3.82 12.88
CA PRO A 16 -3.20 -4.82 13.94
C PRO A 16 -3.82 -6.18 13.60
N ARG A 17 -4.98 -6.18 12.94
CA ARG A 17 -5.67 -7.40 12.50
C ARG A 17 -4.85 -8.25 11.53
N ILE A 18 -4.16 -7.63 10.57
CA ILE A 18 -3.28 -8.37 9.63
C ILE A 18 -2.12 -8.97 10.41
N LYS A 19 -1.53 -8.20 11.34
CA LYS A 19 -0.42 -8.68 12.16
C LYS A 19 -0.81 -9.89 13.00
N GLU A 20 -1.96 -9.82 13.68
CA GLU A 20 -2.50 -10.93 14.47
C GLU A 20 -2.75 -12.19 13.61
N VAL A 21 -3.32 -12.02 12.41
CA VAL A 21 -3.56 -13.14 11.48
C VAL A 21 -2.25 -13.76 10.99
N LEU A 22 -1.25 -12.94 10.67
CA LEU A 22 0.06 -13.44 10.24
C LEU A 22 0.79 -14.16 11.38
N GLU A 23 0.75 -13.65 12.60
CA GLU A 23 1.31 -14.30 13.79
C GLU A 23 0.62 -15.65 14.06
N ASP A 24 -0.70 -15.72 13.94
CA ASP A 24 -1.46 -16.96 14.04
C ASP A 24 -1.06 -17.98 12.95
N ILE A 25 -1.00 -17.55 11.67
CA ILE A 25 -0.55 -18.40 10.55
C ILE A 25 0.86 -18.92 10.78
N GLU A 26 1.78 -18.06 11.20
CA GLU A 26 3.17 -18.44 11.50
C GLU A 26 3.24 -19.50 12.59
N SER A 27 2.52 -19.29 13.69
CA SER A 27 2.54 -20.21 14.84
C SER A 27 1.92 -21.58 14.53
N ARG A 28 0.88 -21.62 13.67
CA ARG A 28 0.16 -22.85 13.33
C ARG A 28 0.82 -23.62 12.20
N LEU A 29 1.26 -22.92 11.15
CA LEU A 29 1.60 -23.55 9.86
C LEU A 29 3.09 -23.55 9.53
N LEU A 30 3.93 -22.69 10.12
CA LEU A 30 5.32 -22.55 9.70
C LEU A 30 6.31 -23.15 10.71
N ARG A 31 7.39 -23.76 10.19
CA ARG A 31 8.50 -24.29 10.99
C ARG A 31 9.47 -23.17 11.37
N CYS A 32 9.94 -23.18 12.63
CA CYS A 32 11.08 -22.39 13.05
C CYS A 32 12.38 -23.10 12.58
N GLU A 33 13.34 -22.36 12.01
CA GLU A 33 14.57 -22.91 11.40
C GLU A 33 15.46 -23.74 12.37
N VAL A 34 15.13 -23.73 13.66
CA VAL A 34 15.90 -24.36 14.74
C VAL A 34 15.42 -25.80 15.06
N GLU A 35 14.23 -26.22 14.61
CA GLU A 35 13.63 -27.51 14.99
C GLU A 35 13.83 -28.60 13.93
N ASN A 36 14.95 -29.33 14.01
CA ASN A 36 15.18 -30.57 13.25
C ASN A 36 14.51 -31.79 13.92
N HIS A 37 13.21 -31.70 14.23
CA HIS A 37 12.45 -32.85 14.72
C HIS A 37 11.78 -33.59 13.56
N VAL A 38 12.16 -34.86 13.39
CA VAL A 38 11.75 -35.79 12.31
C VAL A 38 10.26 -36.22 12.41
N GLY A 39 9.42 -35.51 13.17
CA GLY A 39 8.04 -35.91 13.47
C GLY A 39 6.92 -34.99 12.98
N ASP A 40 7.22 -33.80 12.47
CA ASP A 40 6.19 -32.78 12.21
C ASP A 40 5.75 -32.76 10.74
N LEU A 41 4.95 -33.74 10.32
CA LEU A 41 4.53 -33.94 8.93
C LEU A 41 3.59 -32.84 8.39
N GLY A 42 3.18 -31.86 9.21
CA GLY A 42 2.16 -30.86 8.86
C GLY A 42 2.65 -29.42 8.67
N ARG A 43 3.79 -29.02 9.25
CA ARG A 43 4.29 -27.64 9.15
C ARG A 43 5.12 -27.40 7.90
N LEU A 44 4.88 -26.26 7.27
CA LEU A 44 5.53 -25.78 6.06
C LEU A 44 6.83 -25.03 6.38
N THR A 45 7.78 -25.05 5.46
CA THR A 45 8.96 -24.17 5.53
C THR A 45 8.57 -22.73 5.24
N VAL A 46 9.16 -21.78 5.98
CA VAL A 46 8.93 -20.34 5.74
C VAL A 46 9.34 -19.99 4.29
N PRO A 47 8.43 -19.43 3.48
CA PRO A 47 8.77 -19.00 2.12
C PRO A 47 9.83 -17.91 2.12
N LYS A 48 10.82 -18.02 1.22
CA LYS A 48 11.88 -17.01 1.03
C LYS A 48 11.86 -16.46 -0.41
N PRO A 49 12.13 -15.17 -0.62
CA PRO A 49 12.26 -14.62 -1.96
C PRO A 49 13.40 -15.29 -2.72
N CYS A 50 13.24 -15.42 -4.03
CA CYS A 50 14.36 -15.83 -4.87
C CYS A 50 15.44 -14.72 -4.86
N SER A 51 16.70 -15.11 -4.98
CA SER A 51 17.84 -14.17 -4.92
C SER A 51 17.86 -13.14 -6.05
N GLY A 52 17.16 -13.40 -7.16
CA GLY A 52 17.03 -12.49 -8.29
C GLY A 52 15.90 -11.45 -8.17
N LEU A 53 15.08 -11.51 -7.12
CA LEU A 53 13.95 -10.60 -6.94
C LEU A 53 14.45 -9.23 -6.46
N ASN A 54 14.24 -8.17 -7.25
CA ASN A 54 14.58 -6.81 -6.88
C ASN A 54 13.32 -5.97 -6.57
N LEU A 55 13.03 -5.77 -5.29
CA LEU A 55 11.86 -4.99 -4.83
C LEU A 55 12.19 -3.52 -4.49
N ASN A 56 13.39 -3.05 -4.87
CA ASN A 56 13.89 -1.74 -4.46
C ASN A 56 14.17 -0.79 -5.63
N HIS A 57 13.99 -1.24 -6.88
CA HIS A 57 14.24 -0.41 -8.05
C HIS A 57 13.10 0.58 -8.28
N VAL A 58 13.41 1.88 -8.32
CA VAL A 58 12.39 2.94 -8.46
C VAL A 58 11.70 2.91 -9.82
N ASP A 59 12.42 2.61 -10.91
CA ASP A 59 11.85 2.60 -12.27
C ASP A 59 10.87 1.44 -12.49
N GLU A 60 10.98 0.39 -11.68
CA GLU A 60 10.05 -0.76 -11.65
C GLU A 60 8.96 -0.59 -10.57
N LEU A 61 8.82 0.64 -10.04
CA LEU A 61 7.96 0.99 -8.91
C LEU A 61 8.08 0.00 -7.74
N PHE A 62 9.32 -0.33 -7.37
CA PHE A 62 9.64 -1.16 -6.21
C PHE A 62 9.06 -2.59 -6.30
N GLY A 63 9.17 -3.19 -7.48
CA GLY A 63 8.66 -4.53 -7.79
C GLY A 63 7.13 -4.55 -7.89
N ALA A 64 6.56 -3.55 -8.56
CA ALA A 64 5.11 -3.39 -8.63
C ALA A 64 4.43 -4.59 -9.29
N ILE A 65 5.01 -5.15 -10.36
CA ILE A 65 4.45 -6.32 -11.05
C ILE A 65 4.35 -7.51 -10.10
N GLU A 66 5.42 -7.84 -9.39
CA GLU A 66 5.45 -8.99 -8.48
C GLU A 66 4.48 -8.80 -7.32
N ARG A 67 4.40 -7.58 -6.77
CA ARG A 67 3.44 -7.23 -5.71
C ARG A 67 1.98 -7.35 -6.19
N ILE A 68 1.68 -6.84 -7.39
CA ILE A 68 0.34 -6.91 -7.99
C ILE A 68 -0.04 -8.37 -8.26
N VAL A 69 0.86 -9.16 -8.86
CA VAL A 69 0.61 -10.58 -9.12
C VAL A 69 0.37 -11.33 -7.81
N ALA A 70 1.18 -11.10 -6.78
CA ALA A 70 1.05 -11.76 -5.49
C ALA A 70 -0.32 -11.48 -4.84
N VAL A 71 -0.75 -10.22 -4.85
CA VAL A 71 -1.97 -9.81 -4.17
C VAL A 71 -3.24 -10.13 -4.94
N GLU A 72 -3.24 -10.00 -6.27
CA GLU A 72 -4.38 -10.42 -7.10
C GLU A 72 -4.54 -11.94 -7.07
N SER A 73 -3.43 -12.69 -6.96
CA SER A 73 -3.48 -14.14 -6.72
C SER A 73 -4.12 -14.47 -5.38
N LEU A 74 -3.75 -13.76 -4.32
CA LEU A 74 -4.35 -13.92 -2.99
C LEU A 74 -5.85 -13.60 -3.01
N GLU A 75 -6.24 -12.48 -3.63
CA GLU A 75 -7.64 -12.08 -3.76
C GLU A 75 -8.45 -13.09 -4.60
N PHE A 76 -7.85 -13.61 -5.68
CA PHE A 76 -8.48 -14.66 -6.48
C PHE A 76 -8.74 -15.91 -5.64
N VAL A 77 -7.74 -16.40 -4.91
CA VAL A 77 -7.88 -17.59 -4.05
C VAL A 77 -8.94 -17.36 -2.97
N ALA A 78 -8.95 -16.19 -2.32
CA ALA A 78 -9.97 -15.81 -1.35
C ALA A 78 -11.38 -15.88 -1.93
N ARG A 79 -11.59 -15.31 -3.12
CA ARG A 79 -12.89 -15.38 -3.82
C ARG A 79 -13.27 -16.82 -4.19
N GLN A 80 -12.32 -17.64 -4.62
CA GLN A 80 -12.61 -19.05 -4.91
C GLN A 80 -13.02 -19.79 -3.64
N LEU A 81 -12.35 -19.54 -2.50
CA LEU A 81 -12.71 -20.10 -1.21
C LEU A 81 -14.13 -19.69 -0.80
N ASP A 82 -14.50 -18.41 -0.95
CA ASP A 82 -15.87 -17.97 -0.66
C ASP A 82 -16.91 -18.68 -1.54
N LEU A 83 -16.61 -18.84 -2.83
CA LEU A 83 -17.51 -19.53 -3.77
C LEU A 83 -17.71 -21.01 -3.43
N VAL A 84 -16.66 -21.72 -2.99
CA VAL A 84 -16.74 -23.15 -2.64
C VAL A 84 -17.23 -23.40 -1.22
N ARG A 85 -17.41 -22.35 -0.40
CA ARG A 85 -17.82 -22.48 1.01
C ARG A 85 -19.05 -23.37 1.20
N PRO A 86 -20.18 -23.20 0.46
CA PRO A 86 -21.36 -24.04 0.65
C PRO A 86 -21.10 -25.52 0.34
N VAL A 87 -20.20 -25.78 -0.61
CA VAL A 87 -19.79 -27.15 -0.94
C VAL A 87 -18.99 -27.75 0.21
N MET A 88 -18.02 -27.01 0.75
CA MET A 88 -17.25 -27.45 1.92
C MET A 88 -18.16 -27.73 3.11
N GLU A 89 -19.09 -26.82 3.43
CA GLU A 89 -20.09 -27.01 4.50
C GLU A 89 -20.93 -28.28 4.29
N SER A 90 -21.35 -28.57 3.05
CA SER A 90 -22.14 -29.78 2.75
C SER A 90 -21.37 -31.10 2.86
N LEU A 91 -20.04 -31.05 2.74
CA LEU A 91 -19.17 -32.22 2.87
C LEU A 91 -18.85 -32.54 4.34
N LEU A 92 -19.10 -31.60 5.26
CA LEU A 92 -18.87 -31.77 6.68
C LEU A 92 -20.03 -32.53 7.34
N PRO A 93 -19.77 -33.55 8.17
CA PRO A 93 -20.81 -34.20 8.95
C PRO A 93 -21.49 -33.20 9.88
N SER A 94 -22.82 -33.14 9.87
CA SER A 94 -23.63 -32.25 10.74
C SER A 94 -23.47 -32.52 12.24
N THR A 95 -22.76 -33.58 12.63
CA THR A 95 -22.44 -33.94 14.02
C THR A 95 -21.11 -33.36 14.50
N ASN A 96 -20.33 -32.69 13.63
CA ASN A 96 -19.03 -32.14 13.97
C ASN A 96 -19.08 -30.61 14.07
N GLU A 97 -19.73 -30.11 15.14
CA GLU A 97 -19.87 -28.68 15.42
C GLU A 97 -18.52 -27.95 15.50
N ASP A 98 -17.50 -28.61 16.04
CA ASP A 98 -16.15 -28.04 16.17
C ASP A 98 -15.53 -27.73 14.79
N MET A 99 -15.66 -28.62 13.82
CA MET A 99 -15.10 -28.44 12.48
C MET A 99 -15.84 -27.33 11.69
N LEU A 100 -17.15 -27.21 11.88
CA LEU A 100 -17.93 -26.09 11.32
C LEU A 100 -17.49 -24.76 11.94
N ALA A 101 -17.28 -24.72 13.25
CA ALA A 101 -16.78 -23.52 13.94
C ALA A 101 -15.36 -23.14 13.49
N GLU A 102 -14.48 -24.12 13.24
CA GLU A 102 -13.15 -23.88 12.68
C GLU A 102 -13.22 -23.29 11.26
N LEU A 103 -14.11 -23.81 10.42
CA LEU A 103 -14.35 -23.28 9.07
C LEU A 103 -14.86 -21.84 9.13
N ASP A 104 -15.85 -21.56 9.97
CA ASP A 104 -16.37 -20.20 10.18
C ASP A 104 -15.27 -19.25 10.65
N ASN A 105 -14.44 -19.70 11.58
CA ASN A 105 -13.31 -18.94 12.11
C ASN A 105 -12.25 -18.67 11.02
N PHE A 106 -12.00 -19.63 10.12
CA PHE A 106 -11.10 -19.45 8.97
C PHE A 106 -11.58 -18.31 8.06
N TYR A 107 -12.86 -18.30 7.67
CA TYR A 107 -13.41 -17.22 6.84
C TYR A 107 -13.45 -15.88 7.58
N ALA A 108 -13.91 -15.89 8.84
CA ALA A 108 -14.08 -14.67 9.63
C ALA A 108 -12.74 -14.00 9.98
N LYS A 109 -11.65 -14.76 10.17
CA LYS A 109 -10.35 -14.22 10.55
C LYS A 109 -9.36 -14.11 9.39
N ILE A 110 -9.20 -15.16 8.58
CA ILE A 110 -8.14 -15.23 7.57
C ILE A 110 -8.59 -14.62 6.25
N VAL A 111 -9.74 -15.05 5.73
CA VAL A 111 -10.24 -14.56 4.43
C VAL A 111 -10.64 -13.08 4.54
N SER A 112 -11.21 -12.66 5.67
CA SER A 112 -11.69 -11.29 5.88
C SER A 112 -10.60 -10.21 5.83
N VAL A 113 -9.33 -10.53 6.06
CA VAL A 113 -8.22 -9.56 6.03
C VAL A 113 -7.55 -9.43 4.65
N VAL A 114 -7.98 -10.20 3.65
CA VAL A 114 -7.40 -10.17 2.30
C VAL A 114 -7.53 -8.79 1.64
N PRO A 115 -8.68 -8.08 1.69
CA PRO A 115 -8.78 -6.73 1.12
C PRO A 115 -7.84 -5.71 1.79
N GLU A 116 -7.66 -5.82 3.12
CA GLU A 116 -6.75 -4.95 3.88
C GLU A 116 -5.29 -5.26 3.53
N THR A 117 -4.96 -6.55 3.41
CA THR A 117 -3.65 -7.02 2.93
C THR A 117 -3.37 -6.49 1.53
N ARG A 118 -4.41 -6.44 0.68
CA ARG A 118 -4.27 -5.87 -0.65
C ARG A 118 -3.88 -4.41 -0.62
N ARG A 119 -4.58 -3.62 0.16
CA ARG A 119 -4.23 -2.21 0.35
C ARG A 119 -2.82 -2.03 0.90
N LEU A 120 -2.41 -2.83 1.89
CA LEU A 120 -1.07 -2.76 2.49
C LEU A 120 0.05 -3.00 1.48
N VAL A 121 -0.13 -3.96 0.57
CA VAL A 121 0.87 -4.25 -0.48
C VAL A 121 1.00 -3.09 -1.47
N PHE A 122 -0.11 -2.46 -1.85
CA PHE A 122 -0.09 -1.25 -2.69
C PHE A 122 0.52 -0.05 -1.95
N ASP A 123 0.30 0.07 -0.64
CA ASP A 123 0.89 1.12 0.20
C ASP A 123 2.42 1.05 0.24
N CYS A 124 3.00 -0.16 0.13
CA CYS A 124 4.44 -0.32 0.00
C CYS A 124 4.99 0.30 -1.28
N ILE A 125 4.22 0.32 -2.37
CA ILE A 125 4.62 0.97 -3.63
C ILE A 125 4.40 2.48 -3.50
N ALA A 126 3.18 2.87 -3.13
CA ALA A 126 2.73 4.25 -3.10
C ALA A 126 3.52 5.15 -2.14
N SER A 127 3.89 4.63 -0.97
CA SER A 127 4.68 5.37 0.04
C SER A 127 6.10 5.72 -0.42
N ARG A 128 6.57 5.12 -1.51
CA ARG A 128 7.90 5.34 -2.10
C ARG A 128 7.85 5.85 -3.54
N ALA A 129 6.65 5.88 -4.14
CA ALA A 129 6.43 6.21 -5.55
C ALA A 129 6.88 7.64 -5.90
N LEU A 130 6.84 8.54 -4.92
CA LEU A 130 7.29 9.93 -4.99
C LEU A 130 8.38 10.20 -3.93
N LYS A 131 9.09 11.31 -4.10
CA LYS A 131 10.15 11.80 -3.19
C LYS A 131 9.54 12.54 -2.00
N LEU A 132 8.72 11.84 -1.21
CA LEU A 132 7.97 12.42 -0.10
C LEU A 132 8.83 13.15 0.95
N PRO A 133 10.01 12.66 1.37
CA PRO A 133 10.87 13.41 2.31
C PRO A 133 11.35 14.76 1.74
N VAL A 134 11.60 14.82 0.43
CA VAL A 134 11.99 16.06 -0.25
C VAL A 134 10.81 17.02 -0.31
N LEU A 135 9.61 16.51 -0.59
CA LEU A 135 8.38 17.29 -0.56
C LEU A 135 8.13 17.90 0.83
N ILE A 136 8.20 17.10 1.89
CA ILE A 136 8.01 17.56 3.28
C ILE A 136 8.98 18.71 3.57
N ALA A 137 10.27 18.52 3.27
CA ALA A 137 11.28 19.55 3.48
C ALA A 137 11.03 20.81 2.64
N ALA A 138 10.55 20.69 1.40
CA ALA A 138 10.27 21.84 0.55
C ALA A 138 9.07 22.65 1.07
N VAL A 139 8.01 21.97 1.53
CA VAL A 139 6.82 22.59 2.11
C VAL A 139 7.15 23.24 3.45
N SER A 140 7.88 22.56 4.34
CA SER A 140 8.23 23.10 5.65
C SER A 140 9.18 24.30 5.57
N ASN A 141 10.07 24.35 4.58
CA ASN A 141 10.94 25.50 4.34
C ASN A 141 10.29 26.65 3.55
N THR A 142 9.06 26.47 3.07
CA THR A 142 8.32 27.56 2.42
C THR A 142 7.92 28.61 3.45
N LYS A 143 8.08 29.89 3.11
CA LYS A 143 7.76 30.99 4.04
C LYS A 143 6.25 31.22 4.10
N TRP A 144 5.63 30.74 5.18
CA TRP A 144 4.18 30.87 5.41
C TRP A 144 3.77 32.13 6.18
N ASP A 145 4.71 32.82 6.84
CA ASP A 145 4.47 34.09 7.51
C ASP A 145 4.81 35.26 6.57
N ILE A 146 3.84 35.64 5.75
CA ILE A 146 3.97 36.68 4.73
C ILE A 146 2.91 37.78 4.92
N ASN A 147 3.22 38.99 4.46
CA ASN A 147 2.36 40.17 4.67
C ASN A 147 1.65 40.62 3.39
N GLU A 148 1.91 39.94 2.27
CA GLU A 148 1.38 40.29 0.96
C GLU A 148 0.82 39.05 0.26
N LEU A 149 -0.34 39.21 -0.36
CA LEU A 149 -0.96 38.15 -1.17
C LEU A 149 -0.07 37.83 -2.37
N GLN A 150 0.23 36.54 -2.53
CA GLN A 150 0.96 36.04 -3.68
C GLN A 150 0.00 35.75 -4.85
N THR A 151 0.49 35.94 -6.07
CA THR A 151 -0.23 35.61 -7.31
C THR A 151 0.28 34.35 -7.99
N GLN A 152 1.41 33.82 -7.53
CA GLN A 152 2.04 32.61 -8.04
C GLN A 152 2.09 31.55 -6.94
N HIS A 153 2.02 30.29 -7.36
CA HIS A 153 2.20 29.15 -6.45
C HIS A 153 3.65 29.00 -6.01
N SER A 154 3.84 28.29 -4.89
CA SER A 154 5.14 27.96 -4.31
C SER A 154 5.92 26.97 -5.18
N ASN A 155 7.24 27.11 -5.23
CA ASN A 155 8.12 26.28 -6.08
C ASN A 155 7.98 24.75 -5.85
N TYR A 156 7.60 24.30 -4.66
CA TYR A 156 7.42 22.87 -4.38
C TYR A 156 6.27 22.26 -5.19
N VAL A 157 5.30 23.07 -5.64
CA VAL A 157 4.18 22.63 -6.47
C VAL A 157 4.68 22.15 -7.83
N ASP A 158 5.57 22.90 -8.48
CA ASP A 158 6.17 22.50 -9.76
C ASP A 158 7.02 21.23 -9.63
N PHE A 159 7.74 21.11 -8.51
CA PHE A 159 8.47 19.88 -8.17
C PHE A 159 7.52 18.69 -8.04
N LEU A 160 6.42 18.85 -7.31
CA LEU A 160 5.45 17.79 -7.08
C LEU A 160 4.76 17.36 -8.38
N ILE A 161 4.40 18.31 -9.25
CA ILE A 161 3.83 18.01 -10.57
C ILE A 161 4.79 17.13 -11.37
N LYS A 162 6.08 17.50 -11.45
CA LYS A 162 7.09 16.70 -12.17
C LYS A 162 7.28 15.31 -11.57
N ASP A 163 7.18 15.19 -10.26
CA ASP A 163 7.32 13.88 -9.59
C ASP A 163 6.12 12.97 -9.90
N PHE A 164 4.91 13.54 -9.96
CA PHE A 164 3.71 12.83 -10.43
C PHE A 164 3.78 12.45 -11.92
N GLU A 165 4.29 13.33 -12.78
CA GLU A 165 4.53 13.01 -14.20
C GLU A 165 5.50 11.82 -14.33
N ALA A 166 6.59 11.83 -13.56
CA ALA A 166 7.55 10.72 -13.54
C ALA A 166 6.92 9.42 -13.00
N PHE A 167 6.04 9.50 -11.99
CA PHE A 167 5.28 8.35 -11.53
C PHE A 167 4.35 7.80 -12.62
N SER A 168 3.61 8.68 -13.32
CA SER A 168 2.75 8.29 -14.43
C SER A 168 3.53 7.56 -15.52
N LEU A 169 4.71 8.07 -15.90
CA LEU A 169 5.55 7.44 -16.91
C LEU A 169 6.01 6.03 -16.49
N ARG A 170 6.39 5.85 -15.22
CA ARG A 170 6.73 4.52 -14.69
C ARG A 170 5.52 3.57 -14.69
N LEU A 171 4.34 4.08 -14.38
CA LEU A 171 3.11 3.31 -14.39
C LEU A 171 2.72 2.87 -15.82
N ASP A 172 2.91 3.74 -16.80
CA ASP A 172 2.69 3.43 -18.21
C ASP A 172 3.70 2.40 -18.72
N HIS A 173 4.97 2.49 -18.32
CA HIS A 173 5.97 1.47 -18.65
C HIS A 173 5.59 0.09 -18.11
N ILE A 174 5.09 0.02 -16.86
CA ILE A 174 4.58 -1.25 -16.30
C ILE A 174 3.39 -1.75 -17.12
N ALA A 175 2.50 -0.86 -17.58
CA ALA A 175 1.34 -1.22 -18.39
C ALA A 175 1.72 -1.81 -19.76
N GLU A 176 2.88 -1.47 -20.30
CA GLU A 176 3.42 -2.06 -21.54
C GLU A 176 3.91 -3.50 -21.32
N CYS A 177 4.48 -3.79 -20.15
CA CYS A 177 5.01 -5.11 -19.81
C CYS A 177 3.95 -6.05 -19.18
N PHE A 178 2.92 -5.47 -18.56
CA PHE A 178 1.92 -6.18 -17.77
C PHE A 178 0.55 -5.53 -18.00
N ASN A 179 -0.48 -6.35 -18.27
CA ASN A 179 -1.85 -5.86 -18.44
C ASN A 179 -2.43 -5.37 -17.10
N LEU A 180 -2.16 -4.11 -16.76
CA LEU A 180 -2.74 -3.42 -15.63
C LEU A 180 -4.23 -3.16 -15.88
N SER A 181 -5.09 -3.71 -15.03
CA SER A 181 -6.51 -3.33 -15.04
C SER A 181 -6.69 -1.89 -14.57
N ASP A 182 -7.78 -1.26 -14.99
CA ASP A 182 -8.14 0.10 -14.54
C ASP A 182 -8.29 0.15 -13.01
N SER A 183 -8.83 -0.91 -12.38
CA SER A 183 -8.97 -0.98 -10.93
C SER A 183 -7.63 -0.94 -10.18
N ILE A 184 -6.59 -1.57 -10.74
CA ILE A 184 -5.24 -1.55 -10.17
C ILE A 184 -4.61 -0.17 -10.37
N ARG A 185 -4.76 0.41 -11.57
CA ARG A 185 -4.27 1.76 -11.89
C ARG A 185 -4.89 2.81 -10.95
N ILE A 186 -6.21 2.78 -10.79
CA ILE A 186 -6.96 3.67 -9.89
C ILE A 186 -6.46 3.50 -8.45
N LEU A 187 -6.25 2.26 -7.99
CA LEU A 187 -5.77 2.03 -6.63
C LEU A 187 -4.35 2.59 -6.42
N LEU A 188 -3.42 2.38 -7.36
CA LEU A 188 -2.07 2.94 -7.26
C LEU A 188 -2.07 4.47 -7.20
N TRP A 189 -2.91 5.12 -8.02
CA TRP A 189 -3.11 6.56 -7.95
C TRP A 189 -3.71 6.98 -6.60
N ASP A 190 -4.81 6.38 -6.16
CA ASP A 190 -5.44 6.67 -4.86
C ASP A 190 -4.43 6.59 -3.71
N ARG A 191 -3.66 5.51 -3.64
CA ARG A 191 -2.67 5.31 -2.58
C ARG A 191 -1.53 6.33 -2.68
N THR A 192 -1.01 6.60 -3.88
CA THR A 192 0.09 7.58 -4.08
C THR A 192 -0.36 8.99 -3.72
N ILE A 193 -1.58 9.37 -4.12
CA ILE A 193 -2.21 10.63 -3.74
C ILE A 193 -2.36 10.70 -2.22
N TYR A 194 -2.89 9.66 -1.58
CA TYR A 194 -3.03 9.59 -0.13
C TYR A 194 -1.71 9.89 0.62
N TYR A 195 -0.60 9.25 0.22
CA TYR A 195 0.70 9.53 0.84
C TYR A 195 1.24 10.93 0.54
N THR A 196 0.96 11.45 -0.65
CA THR A 196 1.30 12.83 -1.00
C THR A 196 0.59 13.82 -0.08
N PHE A 197 -0.71 13.65 0.14
CA PHE A 197 -1.48 14.51 1.05
C PHE A 197 -0.98 14.41 2.49
N ARG A 198 -0.61 13.21 2.95
CA ARG A 198 0.02 13.06 4.27
C ARG A 198 1.34 13.83 4.36
N ALA A 199 2.18 13.76 3.33
CA ALA A 199 3.44 14.50 3.26
C ALA A 199 3.22 16.02 3.21
N LEU A 200 2.23 16.50 2.45
CA LEU A 200 1.86 17.93 2.43
C LEU A 200 1.41 18.40 3.81
N VAL A 201 0.48 17.68 4.46
CA VAL A 201 0.00 18.01 5.80
C VAL A 201 1.15 18.04 6.80
N GLN A 202 2.04 17.04 6.76
CA GLN A 202 3.22 17.02 7.62
C GLN A 202 4.11 18.25 7.37
N GLY A 203 4.44 18.56 6.12
CA GLY A 203 5.25 19.73 5.77
C GLY A 203 4.61 21.05 6.25
N TYR A 204 3.29 21.20 6.13
CA TYR A 204 2.59 22.38 6.66
C TYR A 204 2.64 22.47 8.17
N CYS A 205 2.49 21.35 8.88
CA CYS A 205 2.63 21.31 10.34
C CYS A 205 4.05 21.69 10.80
N GLU A 206 5.07 21.30 10.04
CA GLU A 206 6.49 21.61 10.33
C GLU A 206 6.89 23.04 9.92
N GLY A 207 6.13 23.69 9.04
CA GLY A 207 6.42 25.03 8.49
C GLY A 207 6.26 26.21 9.46
N GLY A 208 5.88 25.96 10.71
CA GLY A 208 5.85 26.96 11.77
C GLY A 208 4.70 27.96 11.67
N LYS A 209 4.99 29.26 11.84
CA LYS A 209 3.96 30.31 11.86
C LYS A 209 3.39 30.55 10.46
N CYS A 210 2.08 30.70 10.38
CA CYS A 210 1.37 30.97 9.12
C CYS A 210 0.44 32.17 9.27
N SER A 211 0.61 33.18 8.40
CA SER A 211 -0.27 34.36 8.34
C SER A 211 -1.57 34.06 7.58
N THR A 212 -2.48 35.03 7.49
CA THR A 212 -3.70 34.91 6.69
C THR A 212 -3.37 34.81 5.20
N GLU A 213 -2.41 35.61 4.76
CA GLU A 213 -1.88 35.65 3.40
C GLU A 213 -1.15 34.35 3.08
N GLY A 214 -0.41 33.77 4.05
CA GLY A 214 0.19 32.45 3.92
C GLY A 214 -0.83 31.33 3.73
N ARG A 215 -1.96 31.37 4.45
CA ARG A 215 -3.07 30.42 4.22
C ARG A 215 -3.69 30.58 2.83
N ALA A 216 -3.80 31.82 2.34
CA ALA A 216 -4.24 32.08 0.98
C ALA A 216 -3.25 31.51 -0.06
N LEU A 217 -1.94 31.60 0.19
CA LEU A 217 -0.92 30.94 -0.64
C LEU A 217 -1.05 29.42 -0.61
N MET A 218 -1.24 28.78 0.56
CA MET A 218 -1.50 27.33 0.63
C MET A 218 -2.72 26.92 -0.21
N GLN A 219 -3.77 27.75 -0.20
CA GLN A 219 -4.96 27.50 -1.01
C GLN A 219 -4.67 27.65 -2.52
N LEU A 220 -3.89 28.66 -2.91
CA LEU A 220 -3.45 28.86 -4.30
C LEU A 220 -2.62 27.66 -4.79
N ASP A 221 -1.66 27.22 -3.98
CA ASP A 221 -0.82 26.05 -4.26
C ASP A 221 -1.68 24.80 -4.50
N PHE A 222 -2.64 24.56 -3.61
CA PHE A 222 -3.53 23.41 -3.70
C PHE A 222 -4.43 23.45 -4.94
N GLN A 223 -4.95 24.63 -5.29
CA GLN A 223 -5.73 24.81 -6.51
C GLN A 223 -4.90 24.50 -7.76
N HIS A 224 -3.63 24.92 -7.78
CA HIS A 224 -2.74 24.63 -8.90
C HIS A 224 -2.49 23.12 -9.03
N LEU A 225 -2.26 22.41 -7.91
CA LEU A 225 -2.12 20.96 -7.89
C LEU A 225 -3.38 20.23 -8.40
N LEU A 226 -4.57 20.65 -7.97
CA LEU A 226 -5.84 20.09 -8.46
C LEU A 226 -5.98 20.20 -9.98
N LEU A 227 -5.69 21.37 -10.53
CA LEU A 227 -5.82 21.61 -11.97
C LEU A 227 -4.81 20.80 -12.80
N LYS A 228 -3.60 20.58 -12.28
CA LYS A 228 -2.50 19.97 -13.03
C LYS A 228 -2.36 18.47 -12.84
N VAL A 229 -2.67 17.96 -11.65
CA VAL A 229 -2.44 16.55 -11.29
C VAL A 229 -3.76 15.80 -11.17
N PHE A 230 -4.72 16.34 -10.43
CA PHE A 230 -5.87 15.53 -10.01
C PHE A 230 -7.01 15.53 -11.03
N LEU A 231 -7.31 16.63 -11.71
CA LEU A 231 -8.33 16.64 -12.77
C LEU A 231 -7.96 15.87 -14.04
N PRO A 232 -6.70 15.81 -14.49
CA PRO A 232 -6.34 15.07 -15.70
C PRO A 232 -6.22 13.54 -15.51
N ASN A 233 -6.04 13.08 -14.26
CA ASN A 233 -5.72 11.68 -13.94
C ASN A 233 -6.80 10.96 -13.12
N ILE A 234 -7.95 11.62 -12.88
CA ILE A 234 -9.19 11.05 -12.33
C ILE A 234 -10.23 11.03 -13.45
#